data_AF-A0A0K2RQZ6-F1
#
_entry.id   AF-A0A0K2RQZ6-F1
#
_cell.length_a   1.000
_cell.length_b   1.000
_cell.length_c   1.000
_cell.angle_alpha   90.00
_cell.angle_beta   90.00
_cell.angle_gamma   90.00
#
_symmetry.space_group_name_H-M   'P 1'
#
loop_
_entity.id
_entity.type
_entity.pdbx_description
1 polymer ?
#
loop_
_entity_poly.entity_id
_entity_poly.type
_entity_poly.pdbx_seq_one_letter_code
_entity_poly.pdbx_strand_id
1 'polypeptide(L)'
;MQFLAKVISGLAKTRLTDVTSGFRAANDRAISQYLDHYPAEYLGDTIDSLVVAIRSGCKVTQIPVAMRPRQGGTPSHNPAKAAVYLGRSTFALLFALTRKRSAIPSASTTWAQEAS
;
A
#
# COMPACT_ATOMS: atom_id res chain seq x y z
N MET A 1 -7.79 -0.66 -14.24
CA MET A 1 -7.50 0.20 -13.08
C MET A 1 -8.71 0.50 -12.18
N GLN A 2 -9.92 0.74 -12.70
CA GLN A 2 -11.05 1.15 -11.86
C GLN A 2 -11.49 0.12 -10.81
N PHE A 3 -11.36 -1.18 -11.08
CA PHE A 3 -11.74 -2.22 -10.12
C PHE A 3 -10.87 -2.19 -8.86
N LEU A 4 -9.55 -2.23 -9.02
CA LEU A 4 -8.61 -2.24 -7.90
C LEU A 4 -8.71 -0.94 -7.08
N ALA A 5 -8.84 0.19 -7.77
CA ALA A 5 -9.09 1.48 -7.15
C ALA A 5 -10.36 1.45 -6.27
N LYS A 6 -11.47 0.88 -6.75
CA LYS A 6 -12.71 0.72 -5.96
C LYS A 6 -12.52 -0.18 -4.73
N VAL A 7 -11.87 -1.33 -4.88
CA VAL A 7 -11.64 -2.27 -3.78
C VAL A 7 -10.79 -1.63 -2.67
N ILE A 8 -9.66 -1.04 -3.04
CA ILE A 8 -8.76 -0.40 -2.07
C ILE A 8 -9.39 0.86 -1.49
N SER A 9 -10.17 1.62 -2.27
CA SER A 9 -10.95 2.74 -1.74
C SER A 9 -11.92 2.29 -0.63
N GLY A 10 -12.56 1.15 -0.81
CA GLY A 10 -13.42 0.55 0.22
C GLY A 10 -12.63 0.15 1.47
N LEU A 11 -11.46 -0.44 1.30
CA LEU A 11 -10.58 -0.81 2.42
C LEU A 11 -10.06 0.42 3.18
N ALA A 12 -9.62 1.45 2.46
CA ALA A 12 -9.11 2.71 2.99
C ALA A 12 -10.22 3.61 3.57
N LYS A 13 -11.49 3.32 3.25
CA LYS A 13 -12.63 4.21 3.49
C LYS A 13 -12.41 5.63 2.94
N THR A 14 -11.63 5.74 1.87
CA THR A 14 -11.27 7.00 1.21
C THR A 14 -11.25 6.75 -0.29
N ARG A 15 -11.75 7.70 -1.09
CA ARG A 15 -11.74 7.57 -2.55
C ARG A 15 -10.32 7.68 -3.08
N LEU A 16 -9.82 6.59 -3.63
CA LEU A 16 -8.54 6.48 -4.32
C LEU A 16 -8.79 6.26 -5.82
N THR A 17 -8.23 7.12 -6.66
CA THR A 17 -8.33 7.04 -8.13
C THR A 17 -7.07 6.47 -8.77
N ASP A 18 -5.93 6.55 -8.07
CA ASP A 18 -4.66 6.00 -8.51
C ASP A 18 -4.01 5.20 -7.37
N VAL A 19 -4.16 3.89 -7.44
CA VAL A 19 -3.61 2.93 -6.46
C VAL A 19 -2.29 2.31 -6.93
N THR A 20 -1.80 2.74 -8.09
CA THR A 20 -0.56 2.27 -8.72
C THR A 20 0.55 3.30 -8.67
N SER A 21 0.30 4.46 -8.05
CA SER A 21 1.34 5.45 -7.79
C SER A 21 2.33 4.94 -6.75
N GLY A 22 3.62 5.05 -7.06
CA GLY A 22 4.71 4.83 -6.09
C GLY A 22 4.98 6.03 -5.19
N PHE A 23 4.44 7.21 -5.51
CA PHE A 23 4.72 8.43 -4.76
C PHE A 23 3.92 8.48 -3.45
N ARG A 24 4.62 8.64 -2.32
CA ARG A 24 4.03 8.64 -0.97
C ARG A 24 4.71 9.63 -0.04
N ALA A 25 3.89 10.28 0.78
CA ALA A 25 4.33 10.94 2.01
C ALA A 25 3.86 10.09 3.20
N ALA A 26 4.76 9.83 4.15
CA ALA A 26 4.51 8.97 5.30
C ALA A 26 5.06 9.64 6.57
N ASN A 27 4.36 9.47 7.68
CA ASN A 27 4.85 9.86 9.01
C ASN A 27 5.62 8.70 9.64
N ASP A 28 6.21 8.92 10.82
CA ASP A 28 7.04 7.92 11.51
C ASP A 28 6.33 6.58 11.70
N ARG A 29 5.03 6.59 12.06
CA ARG A 29 4.25 5.35 12.19
C ARG A 29 4.16 4.57 10.87
N ALA A 30 3.87 5.26 9.77
CA ALA A 30 3.77 4.62 8.46
C ALA A 30 5.15 4.15 7.96
N ILE A 31 6.21 4.92 8.24
CA ILE A 31 7.59 4.52 7.94
C ILE A 31 7.96 3.25 8.72
N SER A 32 7.69 3.19 10.02
CA SER A 32 7.96 1.98 10.83
C SER A 32 7.22 0.76 10.30
N GLN A 33 5.97 0.94 9.84
CA GLN A 33 5.25 -0.15 9.18
C GLN A 33 5.95 -0.62 7.90
N TYR A 34 6.39 0.31 7.05
CA TYR A 34 7.10 -0.04 5.83
C TYR A 34 8.43 -0.73 6.11
N LEU A 35 9.17 -0.32 7.15
CA LEU A 35 10.40 -1.00 7.56
C LEU A 35 10.15 -2.44 8.01
N ASP A 36 9.03 -2.71 8.68
CA ASP A 36 8.62 -4.07 9.06
C ASP A 36 8.20 -4.92 7.85
N HIS A 37 7.51 -4.32 6.88
CA HIS A 37 7.03 -5.03 5.69
C HIS A 37 6.96 -4.11 4.46
N TYR A 38 8.02 -4.13 3.65
CA TYR A 38 8.06 -3.50 2.32
C TYR A 38 8.22 -4.54 1.21
N PRO A 39 7.19 -4.78 0.37
CA PRO A 39 7.29 -5.73 -0.73
C PRO A 39 8.25 -5.20 -1.82
N ALA A 40 9.24 -6.01 -2.21
CA ALA A 40 10.21 -5.64 -3.26
C ALA A 40 9.77 -6.02 -4.70
N GLU A 41 8.63 -6.68 -4.82
CA GLU A 41 8.13 -7.20 -6.09
C GLU A 41 7.51 -6.07 -6.93
N TYR A 42 7.53 -6.23 -8.26
CA TYR A 42 6.96 -5.25 -9.16
C TYR A 42 5.45 -5.04 -8.88
N LEU A 43 5.05 -3.78 -8.61
CA LEU A 43 3.74 -3.36 -8.07
C LEU A 43 3.48 -3.70 -6.59
N GLY A 44 4.33 -4.50 -5.94
CA GLY A 44 4.26 -4.73 -4.50
C GLY A 44 4.56 -3.46 -3.70
N ASP A 45 5.47 -2.63 -4.22
CA ASP A 45 5.77 -1.30 -3.73
C ASP A 45 4.58 -0.33 -3.84
N THR A 46 3.58 -0.62 -4.67
CA THR A 46 2.38 0.22 -4.87
C THR A 46 1.14 -0.38 -4.21
N ILE A 47 0.66 -1.53 -4.64
CA ILE A 47 -0.63 -2.05 -4.19
C ILE A 47 -0.49 -2.73 -2.82
N ASP A 48 0.49 -3.62 -2.68
CA ASP A 48 0.61 -4.45 -1.49
C ASP A 48 1.03 -3.59 -0.29
N SER A 49 2.00 -2.70 -0.47
CA SER A 49 2.41 -1.73 0.56
C SER A 49 1.23 -0.86 1.03
N LEU A 50 0.32 -0.47 0.12
CA LEU A 50 -0.87 0.31 0.45
C LEU A 50 -1.88 -0.52 1.27
N VAL A 51 -2.12 -1.75 0.86
CA VAL A 51 -3.03 -2.67 1.55
C VAL A 51 -2.52 -2.96 2.97
N VAL A 52 -1.22 -3.21 3.12
CA VAL A 52 -0.60 -3.47 4.43
C VAL A 52 -0.71 -2.22 5.32
N ALA A 53 -0.40 -1.02 4.81
CA ALA A 53 -0.53 0.21 5.58
C ALA A 53 -1.96 0.42 6.10
N ILE A 54 -2.97 0.21 5.25
CA ILE A 54 -4.39 0.32 5.64
C ILE A 54 -4.75 -0.74 6.70
N ARG A 55 -4.31 -1.99 6.51
CA ARG A 55 -4.60 -3.09 7.45
C ARG A 55 -3.89 -2.91 8.80
N SER A 56 -2.74 -2.23 8.82
CA SER A 56 -2.01 -1.83 10.04
C SER A 56 -2.60 -0.58 10.72
N GLY A 57 -3.76 -0.10 10.24
CA GLY A 57 -4.51 0.99 10.85
C GLY A 57 -4.02 2.39 10.47
N CYS A 58 -3.20 2.53 9.42
CA CYS A 58 -2.84 3.85 8.92
C CYS A 58 -4.02 4.50 8.19
N LYS A 59 -4.24 5.80 8.44
CA LYS A 59 -5.18 6.60 7.66
C LYS A 59 -4.52 6.99 6.34
N VAL A 60 -5.15 6.63 5.23
CA VAL A 60 -4.65 6.91 3.88
C VAL A 60 -5.53 7.95 3.21
N THR A 61 -4.92 8.97 2.61
CA THR A 61 -5.59 9.96 1.77
C THR A 61 -4.85 10.15 0.45
N GLN A 62 -5.55 10.58 -0.59
CA GLN A 62 -4.96 10.91 -1.88
C GLN A 62 -5.05 12.42 -2.11
N ILE A 63 -3.91 13.04 -2.41
CA ILE A 63 -3.82 14.44 -2.80
C ILE A 63 -3.57 14.51 -4.31
N PRO A 64 -4.39 15.23 -5.09
CA PRO A 64 -4.18 15.38 -6.52
C PRO A 64 -2.91 16.19 -6.79
N VAL A 65 -2.11 15.73 -7.75
CA VAL A 65 -0.89 16.42 -8.21
C VAL A 65 -1.03 16.75 -9.69
N ALA A 66 -0.73 17.98 -10.06
CA ALA A 66 -0.67 18.39 -11.46
C ALA A 66 0.63 17.87 -12.09
N MET A 67 0.52 16.84 -12.93
CA MET A 67 1.66 16.29 -13.65
C MET A 67 1.93 17.11 -14.91
N ARG A 68 3.17 17.56 -15.10
CA ARG A 68 3.62 18.12 -16.38
C ARG A 68 3.89 16.98 -17.37
N PRO A 69 3.49 17.11 -18.64
CA PRO A 69 3.83 16.11 -19.65
C PRO A 69 5.35 16.00 -19.75
N ARG A 70 5.84 14.76 -19.72
CA ARG A 70 7.25 14.42 -19.90
C ARG A 70 7.67 14.84 -21.31
N GLN A 71 8.76 15.60 -21.43
CA GLN A 71 9.27 16.09 -22.72
C GLN A 71 9.91 14.98 -23.58
N GLY A 72 10.11 13.77 -23.03
CA GLY A 72 10.63 12.61 -23.76
C GLY A 72 10.62 11.32 -22.94
N GLY A 73 11.01 10.22 -23.57
CA GLY A 73 11.14 8.88 -22.97
C GLY A 73 10.02 7.90 -23.36
N THR A 74 10.40 6.66 -23.69
CA THR A 74 9.48 5.53 -23.87
C THR A 74 9.24 4.84 -22.53
N PRO A 75 8.00 4.49 -22.16
CA PRO A 75 7.73 3.71 -20.95
C PRO A 75 8.58 2.43 -20.92
N SER A 76 9.43 2.27 -19.91
CA SER A 76 10.31 1.09 -19.76
C SER A 76 9.55 -0.18 -19.33
N HIS A 77 8.25 -0.07 -19.07
CA HIS A 77 7.43 -1.17 -18.59
C HIS A 77 6.76 -1.92 -19.73
N ASN A 78 7.06 -3.21 -19.84
CA ASN A 78 6.30 -4.12 -20.68
C ASN A 78 4.86 -4.23 -20.11
N PRO A 79 3.83 -3.70 -20.78
CA PRO A 79 2.46 -3.67 -20.27
C PRO A 79 1.89 -5.08 -20.05
N ALA A 80 2.38 -6.08 -20.80
CA ALA A 80 1.96 -7.48 -20.62
C ALA A 80 2.45 -8.07 -19.28
N LYS A 81 3.71 -7.79 -18.90
CA LYS A 81 4.25 -8.21 -17.59
C LYS A 81 3.52 -7.51 -16.44
N ALA A 82 3.19 -6.22 -16.62
CA ALA A 82 2.41 -5.47 -15.63
C ALA A 82 1.00 -6.06 -15.45
N ALA A 83 0.33 -6.49 -16.53
CA ALA A 83 -0.99 -7.11 -16.47
C ALA A 83 -0.99 -8.45 -15.71
N VAL A 84 0.00 -9.32 -15.95
CA VAL A 84 0.11 -10.62 -15.26
C VAL A 84 0.32 -10.43 -13.76
N TYR A 85 1.21 -9.51 -13.37
CA TYR A 85 1.44 -9.20 -11.95
C TYR A 85 0.22 -8.56 -11.29
N LEU A 86 -0.47 -7.67 -11.99
CA LEU A 86 -1.71 -7.08 -11.49
C LEU A 86 -2.79 -8.14 -11.24
N GLY A 87 -2.88 -9.14 -12.12
CA GLY A 87 -3.72 -10.32 -11.90
C GLY A 87 -3.35 -11.03 -10.60
N ARG A 88 -2.07 -11.32 -10.38
CA ARG A 88 -1.56 -11.99 -9.17
C ARG A 88 -1.85 -11.20 -7.89
N SER A 89 -1.59 -9.88 -7.86
CA SER A 89 -1.90 -9.02 -6.72
C SER A 89 -3.41 -8.92 -6.47
N THR A 90 -4.23 -8.96 -7.52
CA THR A 90 -5.71 -9.03 -7.36
C THR A 90 -6.12 -10.31 -6.66
N PHE A 91 -5.58 -11.47 -7.05
CA PHE A 91 -5.85 -12.74 -6.37
C PHE A 91 -5.33 -12.74 -4.93
N ALA A 92 -4.12 -12.23 -4.69
CA ALA A 92 -3.55 -12.11 -3.34
C ALA A 92 -4.41 -11.23 -2.44
N LEU A 93 -4.91 -10.10 -2.96
CA LEU A 93 -5.83 -9.23 -2.23
C LEU A 93 -7.16 -9.93 -1.92
N LEU A 94 -7.75 -10.64 -2.88
CA LEU A 94 -8.96 -11.43 -2.64
C LEU A 94 -8.76 -12.47 -1.53
N PHE A 95 -7.64 -13.18 -1.53
CA PHE A 95 -7.28 -14.12 -0.46
C PHE A 95 -6.98 -13.44 0.88
N ALA A 96 -6.36 -12.26 0.87
CA ALA A 96 -6.10 -11.50 2.09
C ALA A 96 -7.41 -11.01 2.74
N LEU A 97 -8.43 -10.70 1.93
CA LEU A 97 -9.75 -10.28 2.40
C LEU A 97 -10.55 -11.44 3.03
N THR A 98 -10.32 -12.68 2.60
CA THR A 98 -10.97 -13.86 3.22
C THR A 98 -10.28 -14.32 4.51
N ARG A 99 -9.03 -13.92 4.75
CA ARG A 99 -8.29 -14.23 5.98
C ARG A 99 -8.84 -13.45 7.18
N LYS A 100 -9.18 -14.15 8.27
CA LYS A 100 -9.56 -13.54 9.58
C LYS A 100 -8.49 -12.53 10.01
N ARG A 101 -8.92 -11.39 10.59
CA ARG A 101 -8.00 -10.34 11.10
C ARG A 101 -7.01 -10.96 12.09
N SER A 102 -5.71 -10.82 11.82
CA SER A 102 -4.69 -11.03 12.83
C SER A 102 -4.79 -9.93 13.86
N ALA A 103 -4.93 -10.30 15.14
CA ALA A 103 -4.87 -9.36 16.24
C ALA A 103 -3.44 -8.78 16.32
N ILE A 104 -3.32 -7.46 16.35
CA ILE A 104 -2.06 -6.79 16.65
C ILE A 104 -1.83 -6.96 18.17
N PRO A 105 -0.73 -7.57 18.62
CA PRO A 105 -0.39 -7.58 20.04
C PRO A 105 -0.26 -6.12 20.50
N SER A 106 -1.03 -5.72 21.51
CA SER A 106 -0.81 -4.44 22.18
C SER A 106 0.59 -4.48 22.79
N ALA A 107 1.51 -3.66 22.29
CA ALA A 107 2.80 -3.47 22.94
C ALA A 107 2.55 -2.97 24.36
N SER A 108 2.78 -3.84 25.35
CA SER A 108 2.81 -3.45 26.75
C SER A 108 4.04 -2.57 26.96
N THR A 109 3.80 -1.30 27.22
CA THR A 109 4.77 -0.33 27.74
C THR A 109 5.49 -0.92 28.96
N THR A 110 6.66 -1.52 28.74
CA THR A 110 7.48 -2.15 29.79
C THR A 110 8.93 -1.70 29.68
N TRP A 111 9.16 -0.43 29.34
CA TRP A 111 10.51 0.17 29.28
C TRP A 111 10.72 1.24 30.36
N ALA A 112 9.76 1.48 31.25
CA ALA A 112 9.83 2.52 32.28
C ALA A 112 10.18 2.01 33.70
N GLN A 113 10.39 0.70 33.90
CA GLN A 113 10.67 0.11 35.21
C GLN A 113 12.14 -0.29 35.46
N GLU A 114 13.01 -0.21 34.46
CA GLU A 114 14.43 -0.61 34.60
C GLU A 114 15.41 0.56 34.82
N ALA A 115 14.90 1.79 34.99
CA ALA A 115 15.71 2.97 35.26
C ALA A 115 15.39 3.58 36.64
N SER A 116 15.48 2.77 37.70
CA SER A 116 15.41 3.22 39.11
C SER A 116 16.61 2.70 39.88
#